data_AF-A0A7J9ESW1-F1
#
_entry.id   AF-A0A7J9ESW1-F1
#
_cell.length_a   1.000
_cell.length_b   1.000
_cell.length_c   1.000
_cell.angle_alpha   90.00
_cell.angle_beta   90.00
_cell.angle_gamma   90.00
#
_symmetry.space_group_name_H-M   'P 1'
#
loop_
_entity.id
_entity.type
_entity.pdbx_description
1 polymer ?
#
loop_
_entity_poly.entity_id
_entity_poly.type
_entity_poly.pdbx_seq_one_letter_code
_entity_poly.pdbx_strand_id
1 'polypeptide(L)'
;MQFIDVSYKVKVQGTNTQGRSIKRMLSHGSTPSDQGTTSRAQKRTILNDITGMVSPGEMLAILGPSGSGKSTLLNALAGRLQHGHGHFTGTLLANNKKPTKQMAKRTGFVTQDDVLYPHLTVRETLVFCSLLRLPNTLSTKEKISVAETVLSELGLSKCENTIIGNSFIRGISGGERKRVSIAHEMLINPSLLLLDEPTSGLDSTAAHRLVSILGSLAQKGKTIVTSMHQPSSRVYQMFDSLLVLSEGRSLYFGKGSEAMSYFESIGFSPSFPMNPADFLLDLANGVCKVDGVSERERPNVKQTLIASYNTLLAPKVRAACMEITPVSAKDSYFISTRCSEQGRNSNRVNLSTWFYQFSILLRRSLKERKQESFNTLRVFQVISAAILAGLMWWHSDYRDIQDRLGLLFFISIFWGVLPSFNAVFAFPQERAIFMKERASGMYTLSSYFMARIIGDLPMELILPTVFLVVTYWMAGLKPDLVAFLLTLLVLLGYVLVSQGLGLALGALIMDAKQASTIVTVTMLAFVLTGGYYVHKVPSCMAWIKYASTTYYSYKLFVNVQYGDGKKVSPLLGCSHRGSSTVSCKFIDQDIAGQIRPELSVGILILMFIGYRLMAYLALRRIKG
;
A
#
# COMPACT_ATOMS: atom_id res chain seq x y z
N MET A 1 19.91 -23.15 1.42
CA MET A 1 18.54 -23.30 0.89
C MET A 1 18.62 -24.07 -0.42
N GLN A 2 17.71 -25.00 -0.65
CA GLN A 2 17.63 -25.81 -1.87
C GLN A 2 16.23 -25.67 -2.45
N PHE A 3 16.14 -25.64 -3.77
CA PHE A 3 14.89 -25.63 -4.51
C PHE A 3 15.00 -26.67 -5.62
N ILE A 4 14.05 -27.60 -5.67
CA ILE A 4 14.07 -28.76 -6.56
C ILE A 4 12.78 -28.76 -7.39
N ASP A 5 12.95 -28.79 -8.71
CA ASP A 5 11.89 -28.84 -9.72
C ASP A 5 10.78 -27.80 -9.48
N VAL A 6 11.18 -26.55 -9.21
CA VAL A 6 10.25 -25.45 -8.95
C VAL A 6 9.56 -25.03 -10.25
N SER A 7 8.24 -25.19 -10.26
CA SER A 7 7.36 -24.91 -11.39
C SER A 7 6.18 -24.05 -10.93
N TYR A 8 5.82 -23.03 -11.71
CA TYR A 8 4.72 -22.13 -11.37
C TYR A 8 3.86 -21.83 -12.59
N LYS A 9 2.57 -22.17 -12.50
CA LYS A 9 1.58 -22.01 -13.58
C LYS A 9 0.49 -21.04 -13.15
N VAL A 10 0.29 -19.96 -13.90
CA VAL A 10 -0.77 -18.97 -13.63
C VAL A 10 -1.96 -19.22 -14.55
N LYS A 11 -3.17 -19.11 -14.02
CA LYS A 11 -4.39 -19.10 -14.84
C LYS A 11 -4.51 -17.72 -15.49
N VAL A 12 -4.31 -17.64 -16.80
CA VAL A 12 -4.59 -16.41 -17.55
C VAL A 12 -6.08 -16.43 -17.86
N GLN A 13 -6.86 -15.56 -17.21
CA GLN A 13 -8.15 -15.18 -17.75
C GLN A 13 -7.85 -14.33 -18.98
N GLY A 14 -8.15 -14.85 -20.16
CA GLY A 14 -8.04 -14.07 -21.40
C GLY A 14 -8.97 -12.86 -21.29
N THR A 15 -8.42 -11.70 -20.99
CA THR A 15 -9.08 -10.42 -21.20
C THR A 15 -9.14 -10.20 -22.71
N ASN A 16 -10.14 -10.82 -23.34
CA ASN A 16 -10.51 -10.51 -24.71
C ASN A 16 -11.28 -9.18 -24.68
N THR A 17 -10.59 -8.10 -24.29
CA THR A 17 -11.11 -6.73 -24.24
C THR A 17 -10.79 -6.03 -25.56
N GLN A 18 -11.26 -6.61 -26.66
CA GLN A 18 -11.46 -5.88 -27.91
C GLN A 18 -12.84 -6.25 -28.47
N GLY A 19 -13.79 -5.32 -28.35
CA GLY A 19 -14.87 -5.15 -29.32
C GLY A 19 -16.08 -6.08 -29.29
N ARG A 20 -16.52 -6.63 -28.15
CA ARG A 20 -17.74 -7.50 -28.12
C ARG A 20 -18.93 -7.07 -27.26
N SER A 21 -18.92 -5.91 -26.61
CA SER A 21 -20.01 -5.53 -25.68
C SER A 21 -20.98 -4.43 -26.13
N ILE A 22 -20.91 -3.93 -27.38
CA ILE A 22 -21.85 -2.87 -27.84
C ILE A 22 -22.78 -3.35 -28.98
N LYS A 23 -22.44 -4.40 -29.73
CA LYS A 23 -23.34 -4.98 -30.76
C LYS A 23 -24.43 -5.91 -30.21
N ARG A 24 -24.29 -6.42 -28.98
CA ARG A 24 -25.26 -7.36 -28.36
C ARG A 24 -26.39 -6.70 -27.58
N MET A 25 -26.33 -5.39 -27.30
CA MET A 25 -27.45 -4.66 -26.69
C MET A 25 -28.39 -4.01 -27.72
N LEU A 26 -28.03 -3.99 -29.00
CA LEU A 26 -28.79 -3.31 -30.08
C LEU A 26 -29.35 -4.26 -31.15
N SER A 27 -29.30 -5.58 -30.97
CA SER A 27 -29.97 -6.54 -31.87
C SER A 27 -31.03 -7.33 -31.11
N HIS A 28 -32.27 -6.88 -31.24
CA HIS A 28 -33.45 -7.72 -31.03
C HIS A 28 -33.52 -8.73 -32.19
N GLY A 29 -33.46 -10.02 -31.90
CA GLY A 29 -33.73 -11.06 -32.90
C GLY A 29 -33.19 -12.44 -32.53
N SER A 30 -34.12 -13.31 -32.11
CA SER A 30 -34.06 -14.79 -32.15
C SER A 30 -32.87 -15.53 -31.51
N THR A 31 -33.18 -16.27 -30.45
CA THR A 31 -32.42 -17.40 -29.89
C THR A 31 -32.00 -18.42 -30.94
N PRO A 32 -30.80 -19.03 -30.79
CA PRO A 32 -30.79 -20.48 -30.63
C PRO A 32 -29.80 -21.00 -29.56
N SER A 33 -30.27 -22.02 -28.85
CA SER A 33 -29.57 -23.13 -28.17
C SER A 33 -28.16 -22.90 -27.59
N ASP A 34 -28.09 -22.86 -26.26
CA ASP A 34 -26.87 -23.01 -25.45
C ASP A 34 -26.13 -24.32 -25.75
N GLN A 35 -25.05 -24.24 -26.54
CA GLN A 35 -23.91 -25.13 -26.40
C GLN A 35 -22.85 -24.42 -25.56
N GLY A 36 -22.64 -24.90 -24.34
CA GLY A 36 -21.66 -24.37 -23.40
C GLY A 36 -20.24 -24.46 -23.92
N THR A 37 -19.74 -23.40 -24.56
CA THR A 37 -18.30 -23.18 -24.70
C THR A 37 -17.72 -22.77 -23.35
N THR A 38 -17.29 -23.76 -22.56
CA THR A 38 -16.36 -23.54 -21.46
C THR A 38 -15.11 -22.87 -22.00
N SER A 39 -14.91 -21.57 -21.72
CA SER A 39 -13.64 -20.90 -22.03
C SER A 39 -12.53 -21.62 -21.25
N ARG A 40 -11.73 -22.43 -21.96
CA ARG A 40 -10.61 -23.17 -21.37
C ARG A 40 -9.62 -22.12 -20.86
N ALA A 41 -9.60 -21.88 -19.55
CA ALA A 41 -8.64 -20.97 -18.93
C ALA A 41 -7.23 -21.45 -19.30
N GLN A 42 -6.56 -20.74 -20.21
CA GLN A 42 -5.20 -21.09 -20.60
C GLN A 42 -4.29 -20.87 -19.39
N LYS A 43 -3.66 -21.96 -18.94
CA LYS A 43 -2.64 -21.89 -17.89
C LYS A 43 -1.32 -21.53 -18.57
N ARG A 44 -0.77 -20.36 -18.26
CA ARG A 44 0.57 -19.97 -18.71
C ARG A 44 1.59 -20.43 -17.67
N THR A 45 2.54 -21.25 -18.07
CA THR A 45 3.66 -21.62 -17.20
C THR A 45 4.69 -20.49 -17.20
N ILE A 46 5.02 -20.00 -16.01
CA ILE A 46 6.01 -18.93 -15.81
C ILE A 46 7.36 -19.49 -15.40
N LEU A 47 7.39 -20.55 -14.59
CA LEU A 47 8.61 -21.26 -14.19
C LEU A 47 8.46 -22.75 -14.52
N ASN A 48 9.51 -23.35 -15.07
CA ASN A 48 9.58 -24.74 -15.52
C ASN A 48 10.77 -25.44 -14.85
N ASP A 49 10.47 -26.26 -13.84
CA ASP A 49 11.35 -27.26 -13.21
C ASP A 49 12.75 -26.75 -12.86
N ILE A 50 12.79 -25.58 -12.22
CA ILE A 50 14.06 -24.94 -11.84
C ILE A 50 14.62 -25.62 -10.60
N THR A 51 15.88 -26.05 -10.68
CA THR A 51 16.61 -26.68 -9.56
C THR A 51 17.90 -25.92 -9.25
N GLY A 52 18.22 -25.78 -7.97
CA GLY A 52 19.44 -25.14 -7.51
C GLY A 52 19.58 -25.12 -5.99
N MET A 53 20.75 -24.71 -5.52
CA MET A 53 21.04 -24.57 -4.10
C MET A 53 21.83 -23.29 -3.80
N VAL A 54 21.87 -22.93 -2.53
CA VAL A 54 22.75 -21.88 -2.01
C VAL A 54 23.12 -22.21 -0.57
N SER A 55 24.40 -22.14 -0.25
CA SER A 55 24.93 -22.47 1.09
C SER A 55 24.97 -21.23 2.00
N PRO A 56 25.10 -21.42 3.33
CA PRO A 56 25.40 -20.33 4.25
C PRO A 56 26.70 -19.61 3.86
N GLY A 57 26.66 -18.29 3.82
CA GLY A 57 27.81 -17.45 3.47
C GLY A 57 28.09 -17.27 1.98
N GLU A 58 27.30 -17.90 1.11
CA GLU A 58 27.40 -17.73 -0.35
C GLU A 58 26.43 -16.65 -0.87
N MET A 59 26.86 -15.97 -1.93
CA MET A 59 26.04 -15.08 -2.74
C MET A 59 25.67 -15.72 -4.08
N LEU A 60 24.37 -15.94 -4.29
CA LEU A 60 23.80 -16.43 -5.54
C LEU A 60 23.21 -15.28 -6.36
N ALA A 61 23.72 -15.08 -7.57
CA ALA A 61 23.14 -14.15 -8.54
C ALA A 61 22.21 -14.86 -9.53
N ILE A 62 21.01 -14.31 -9.73
CA ILE A 62 20.05 -14.76 -10.73
C ILE A 62 20.07 -13.78 -11.90
N LEU A 63 20.62 -14.23 -13.04
CA LEU A 63 20.66 -13.47 -14.29
C LEU A 63 19.58 -13.95 -15.27
N GLY A 64 19.16 -13.04 -16.13
CA GLY A 64 18.27 -13.36 -17.23
C GLY A 64 17.57 -12.11 -17.75
N PRO A 65 17.04 -12.16 -18.98
CA PRO A 65 16.40 -11.00 -19.58
C PRO A 65 15.11 -10.62 -18.85
N SER A 66 14.59 -9.45 -19.20
CA SER A 66 13.27 -9.01 -18.74
C SER A 66 12.20 -10.05 -19.10
N GLY A 67 11.36 -10.42 -18.14
CA GLY A 67 10.33 -11.45 -18.33
C GLY A 67 10.80 -12.91 -18.22
N SER A 68 12.07 -13.19 -17.90
CA SER A 68 12.57 -14.57 -17.73
C SER A 68 12.07 -15.30 -16.47
N GLY A 69 11.38 -14.59 -15.56
CA GLY A 69 10.83 -15.17 -14.34
C GLY A 69 11.66 -14.94 -13.06
N LYS A 70 12.71 -14.10 -13.09
CA LYS A 70 13.59 -13.80 -11.93
C LYS A 70 12.80 -13.41 -10.66
N SER A 71 12.00 -12.35 -10.76
CA SER A 71 11.19 -11.85 -9.64
C SER A 71 10.14 -12.88 -9.20
N THR A 72 9.59 -13.67 -10.14
CA THR A 72 8.66 -14.77 -9.82
C THR A 72 9.35 -15.87 -9.03
N LEU A 73 10.58 -16.24 -9.39
CA LEU A 73 11.38 -17.23 -8.66
C LEU A 73 11.73 -16.72 -7.26
N LEU A 74 12.18 -15.47 -7.11
CA LEU A 74 12.43 -14.87 -5.81
C LEU A 74 11.18 -14.84 -4.92
N ASN A 75 10.02 -14.49 -5.49
CA ASN A 75 8.74 -14.54 -4.77
C ASN A 75 8.32 -15.97 -4.39
N ALA A 76 8.65 -16.96 -5.21
CA ALA A 76 8.49 -18.39 -4.89
C ALA A 76 9.35 -18.78 -3.68
N LEU A 77 10.65 -18.43 -3.72
CA LEU A 77 11.60 -18.70 -2.64
C LEU A 77 11.19 -18.03 -1.33
N ALA A 78 10.63 -16.81 -1.41
CA ALA A 78 10.11 -16.07 -0.26
C ALA A 78 8.79 -16.62 0.29
N GLY A 79 8.13 -17.56 -0.40
CA GLY A 79 6.80 -18.05 -0.05
C GLY A 79 5.68 -17.01 -0.22
N ARG A 80 5.90 -15.99 -1.07
CA ARG A 80 4.98 -14.86 -1.32
C ARG A 80 4.02 -15.09 -2.50
N LEU A 81 4.12 -16.22 -3.20
CA LEU A 81 3.21 -16.53 -4.30
C LEU A 81 1.77 -16.69 -3.78
N GLN A 82 0.86 -15.91 -4.36
CA GLN A 82 -0.53 -15.83 -3.91
C GLN A 82 -1.27 -17.15 -4.14
N HIS A 83 -1.84 -17.69 -3.07
CA HIS A 83 -2.66 -18.89 -3.07
C HIS A 83 -4.02 -18.55 -3.69
N GLY A 84 -4.11 -18.56 -5.03
CA GLY A 84 -5.36 -18.29 -5.74
C GLY A 84 -5.23 -18.15 -7.26
N HIS A 85 -4.14 -17.54 -7.74
CA HIS A 85 -3.95 -17.26 -9.17
C HIS A 85 -3.03 -18.26 -9.90
N GLY A 86 -2.26 -19.06 -9.15
CA GLY A 86 -1.35 -20.04 -9.74
C GLY A 86 -1.22 -21.34 -8.95
N HIS A 87 -0.75 -22.37 -9.64
CA HIS A 87 -0.39 -23.66 -9.09
C HIS A 87 1.14 -23.73 -8.99
N PHE A 88 1.64 -23.79 -7.76
CA PHE A 88 3.06 -23.99 -7.46
C PHE A 88 3.32 -25.48 -7.26
N THR A 89 4.29 -26.02 -7.99
CA THR A 89 4.80 -27.39 -7.86
C THR A 89 6.31 -27.35 -7.63
N GLY A 90 6.84 -28.39 -6.99
CA GLY A 90 8.26 -28.46 -6.63
C GLY A 90 8.48 -28.46 -5.12
N THR A 91 9.71 -28.76 -4.72
CA THR A 91 10.09 -28.88 -3.30
C THR A 91 11.09 -27.80 -2.94
N LEU A 92 10.69 -26.93 -2.00
CA LEU A 92 11.61 -26.01 -1.35
C LEU A 92 12.09 -26.64 -0.05
N LEU A 93 13.39 -26.66 0.17
CA LEU A 93 14.03 -27.16 1.38
C LEU A 93 14.95 -26.08 1.96
N ALA A 94 14.65 -25.63 3.18
CA ALA A 94 15.55 -24.80 3.97
C ALA A 94 16.18 -25.70 5.03
N ASN A 95 17.50 -25.90 4.95
CA ASN A 95 18.25 -26.83 5.81
C ASN A 95 17.59 -28.22 5.86
N ASN A 96 17.31 -28.79 4.69
CA ASN A 96 16.68 -30.12 4.51
C ASN A 96 15.26 -30.25 5.08
N LYS A 97 14.58 -29.15 5.41
CA LYS A 97 13.18 -29.14 5.89
C LYS A 97 12.31 -28.25 5.01
N LYS A 98 11.02 -28.61 4.87
CA LYS A 98 10.05 -27.77 4.16
C LYS A 98 9.92 -26.41 4.85
N PRO A 99 9.98 -25.28 4.11
CA PRO A 99 9.90 -23.95 4.70
C PRO A 99 8.54 -23.75 5.38
N THR A 100 8.58 -23.49 6.69
CA THR A 100 7.38 -23.18 7.48
C THR A 100 7.07 -21.68 7.36
N LYS A 101 5.81 -21.27 7.55
CA LYS A 101 5.42 -19.84 7.58
C LYS A 101 6.27 -18.98 8.53
N GLN A 102 6.73 -19.55 9.64
CA GLN A 102 7.63 -18.87 10.58
C GLN A 102 9.03 -18.63 10.00
N MET A 103 9.54 -19.54 9.15
CA MET A 103 10.81 -19.34 8.45
C MET A 103 10.68 -18.24 7.41
N ALA A 104 9.58 -18.19 6.66
CA ALA A 104 9.31 -17.11 5.70
C ALA A 104 9.26 -15.72 6.37
N LYS A 105 8.78 -15.63 7.63
CA LYS A 105 8.83 -14.39 8.43
C LYS A 105 10.26 -13.99 8.87
N ARG A 106 11.17 -14.96 8.94
CA ARG A 106 12.60 -14.74 9.27
C ARG A 106 13.47 -14.53 8.02
N THR A 107 12.91 -14.69 6.83
CA THR A 107 13.57 -14.35 5.56
C THR A 107 13.42 -12.86 5.29
N GLY A 108 14.53 -12.18 4.98
CA GLY A 108 14.50 -10.80 4.51
C GLY A 108 14.18 -10.78 3.02
N PHE A 109 13.23 -9.96 2.60
CA PHE A 109 12.91 -9.78 1.18
C PHE A 109 12.87 -8.30 0.83
N VAL A 110 13.77 -7.88 -0.04
CA VAL A 110 13.89 -6.51 -0.53
C VAL A 110 13.24 -6.44 -1.92
N THR A 111 12.21 -5.63 -2.04
CA THR A 111 11.49 -5.38 -3.30
C THR A 111 12.30 -4.51 -4.25
N GLN A 112 12.00 -4.58 -5.54
CA GLN A 112 12.60 -3.72 -6.57
C GLN A 112 12.36 -2.23 -6.27
N ASP A 113 11.12 -1.86 -5.92
CA ASP A 113 10.78 -0.50 -5.51
C ASP A 113 11.13 -0.24 -4.04
N ASP A 114 11.80 0.88 -3.79
CA ASP A 114 12.18 1.34 -2.46
C ASP A 114 11.02 2.09 -1.79
N VAL A 115 10.04 1.32 -1.34
CA VAL A 115 8.83 1.85 -0.68
C VAL A 115 9.15 2.21 0.78
N LEU A 116 9.31 3.51 1.06
CA LEU A 116 9.66 4.11 2.36
C LEU A 116 8.88 5.41 2.57
N TYR A 117 8.74 5.85 3.83
CA TYR A 117 8.11 7.13 4.17
C TYR A 117 9.05 8.32 3.89
N PRO A 118 8.64 9.30 3.08
CA PRO A 118 9.55 10.36 2.61
C PRO A 118 9.88 11.41 3.70
N HIS A 119 8.94 11.67 4.61
CA HIS A 119 9.04 12.71 5.65
C HIS A 119 9.87 12.29 6.87
N LEU A 120 10.15 10.99 7.02
CA LEU A 120 10.90 10.45 8.13
C LEU A 120 12.40 10.47 7.82
N THR A 121 13.22 10.58 8.86
CA THR A 121 14.68 10.40 8.73
C THR A 121 15.04 8.93 8.61
N VAL A 122 16.26 8.65 8.14
CA VAL A 122 16.79 7.28 8.05
C VAL A 122 16.76 6.60 9.41
N ARG A 123 17.28 7.27 10.44
CA ARG A 123 17.32 6.78 11.82
C ARG A 123 15.92 6.51 12.35
N GLU A 124 14.99 7.44 12.18
CA GLU A 124 13.61 7.28 12.65
C GLU A 124 12.92 6.09 12.01
N THR A 125 13.10 5.91 10.70
CA THR A 125 12.51 4.80 9.95
C THR A 125 13.00 3.46 10.49
N LEU A 126 14.30 3.33 10.74
CA LEU A 126 14.88 2.11 11.31
C LEU A 126 14.46 1.89 12.76
N VAL A 127 14.42 2.94 13.57
CA VAL A 127 13.95 2.86 14.96
C VAL A 127 12.49 2.42 15.01
N PHE A 128 11.58 3.04 14.25
CA PHE A 128 10.18 2.63 14.20
C PHE A 128 10.02 1.18 13.74
N CYS A 129 10.77 0.76 12.72
CA CYS A 129 10.76 -0.61 12.25
C CYS A 129 11.28 -1.60 13.32
N SER A 130 12.37 -1.25 14.02
CA SER A 130 12.94 -2.06 15.10
C SER A 130 11.94 -2.26 16.24
N LEU A 131 11.23 -1.20 16.63
CA LEU A 131 10.25 -1.24 17.72
C LEU A 131 9.07 -2.14 17.39
N LEU A 132 8.64 -2.18 16.11
CA LEU A 132 7.51 -2.97 15.64
C LEU A 132 7.88 -4.44 15.33
N ARG A 133 9.07 -4.70 14.80
CA ARG A 133 9.49 -6.06 14.37
C ARG A 133 10.18 -6.87 15.45
N LEU A 134 10.97 -6.23 16.32
CA LEU A 134 11.73 -6.94 17.34
C LEU A 134 10.83 -7.42 18.49
N PRO A 135 11.11 -8.60 19.06
CA PRO A 135 10.29 -9.17 20.13
C PRO A 135 10.24 -8.26 21.36
N ASN A 136 9.14 -8.33 22.11
CA ASN A 136 8.93 -7.56 23.33
C ASN A 136 9.81 -8.00 24.51
N THR A 137 10.61 -9.06 24.35
CA THR A 137 11.62 -9.48 25.32
C THR A 137 12.77 -8.49 25.42
N LEU A 138 13.03 -7.73 24.34
CA LEU A 138 14.07 -6.71 24.30
C LEU A 138 13.51 -5.37 24.81
N SER A 139 14.31 -4.68 25.61
CA SER A 139 14.01 -3.33 26.06
C SER A 139 14.02 -2.34 24.90
N THR A 140 13.28 -1.24 25.04
CA THR A 140 13.25 -0.17 24.02
C THR A 140 14.66 0.36 23.68
N LYS A 141 15.57 0.42 24.67
CA LYS A 141 16.95 0.86 24.47
C LYS A 141 17.75 -0.12 23.62
N GLU A 142 17.62 -1.42 23.88
CA GLU A 142 18.28 -2.47 23.07
C GLU A 142 17.72 -2.51 21.65
N LYS A 143 16.41 -2.32 21.48
CA LYS A 143 15.81 -2.24 20.13
C LYS A 143 16.40 -1.08 19.33
N ILE A 144 16.59 0.07 19.97
CA ILE A 144 17.24 1.23 19.35
C ILE A 144 18.71 0.93 19.05
N SER A 145 19.46 0.30 19.96
CA SER A 145 20.87 -0.01 19.71
C SER A 145 21.05 -0.97 18.55
N VAL A 146 20.15 -1.96 18.37
CA VAL A 146 20.15 -2.84 17.18
C VAL A 146 19.96 -2.03 15.89
N ALA A 147 19.07 -1.04 15.88
CA ALA A 147 18.89 -0.16 14.72
C ALA A 147 20.15 0.64 14.40
N GLU A 148 20.85 1.18 15.41
CA GLU A 148 22.12 1.89 15.21
C GLU A 148 23.23 0.96 14.71
N THR A 149 23.31 -0.28 15.20
CA THR A 149 24.27 -1.27 14.70
C THR A 149 24.04 -1.55 13.22
N VAL A 150 22.80 -1.79 12.79
CA VAL A 150 22.46 -2.02 11.37
C VAL A 150 22.76 -0.79 10.51
N LEU A 151 22.51 0.42 11.04
CA LEU A 151 22.80 1.67 10.37
C LEU A 151 24.31 1.82 10.10
N SER A 152 25.14 1.50 11.10
CA SER A 152 26.60 1.51 10.97
C SER A 152 27.12 0.43 9.99
N GLU A 153 26.55 -0.77 10.03
CA GLU A 153 26.95 -1.92 9.20
C GLU A 153 26.74 -1.66 7.70
N LEU A 154 25.69 -0.92 7.35
CA LEU A 154 25.37 -0.55 5.97
C LEU A 154 26.01 0.78 5.53
N GLY A 155 26.82 1.40 6.40
CA GLY A 155 27.52 2.65 6.13
C GLY A 155 26.57 3.83 5.88
N LEU A 156 25.51 3.93 6.69
CA LEU A 156 24.49 5.00 6.62
C LEU A 156 24.69 6.09 7.69
N SER A 157 25.76 6.04 8.48
CA SER A 157 26.02 6.97 9.59
C SER A 157 26.09 8.44 9.17
N LYS A 158 26.47 8.74 7.92
CA LYS A 158 26.53 10.12 7.42
C LYS A 158 25.15 10.73 7.16
N CYS A 159 24.14 9.91 6.89
CA CYS A 159 22.79 10.35 6.48
C CYS A 159 21.70 9.94 7.49
N GLU A 160 22.09 9.57 8.71
CA GLU A 160 21.15 9.08 9.74
C GLU A 160 20.01 10.07 10.07
N ASN A 161 20.33 11.36 10.16
CA ASN A 161 19.40 12.43 10.53
C ASN A 161 18.86 13.18 9.30
N THR A 162 19.15 12.69 8.10
CA THR A 162 18.64 13.24 6.84
C THR A 162 17.28 12.61 6.51
N ILE A 163 16.35 13.40 5.97
CA ILE A 163 15.06 12.89 5.49
C ILE A 163 15.26 11.97 4.28
N ILE A 164 14.44 10.91 4.19
CA ILE A 164 14.51 9.97 3.07
C ILE A 164 14.14 10.67 1.76
N GLY A 165 13.10 11.50 1.79
CA GLY A 165 12.60 12.20 0.61
C GLY A 165 11.91 11.29 -0.41
N ASN A 166 11.47 11.89 -1.51
CA ASN A 166 10.88 11.20 -2.66
C ASN A 166 11.27 11.97 -3.94
N SER A 167 10.59 11.72 -5.07
CA SER A 167 10.88 12.44 -6.32
C SER A 167 10.57 13.95 -6.26
N PHE A 168 9.73 14.39 -5.33
CA PHE A 168 9.32 15.79 -5.16
C PHE A 168 10.07 16.51 -4.04
N ILE A 169 10.45 15.77 -3.00
CA ILE A 169 11.13 16.25 -1.80
C ILE A 169 12.55 15.73 -1.84
N ARG A 170 13.52 16.65 -1.97
CA ARG A 170 14.94 16.30 -1.94
C ARG A 170 15.28 15.62 -0.60
N GLY A 171 15.90 14.44 -0.69
CA GLY A 171 16.35 13.67 0.47
C GLY A 171 17.70 12.99 0.19
N ILE A 172 17.84 11.75 0.67
CA ILE A 172 19.03 10.92 0.47
C ILE A 172 19.19 10.48 -0.99
N SER A 173 20.42 10.06 -1.37
CA SER A 173 20.69 9.54 -2.71
C SER A 173 19.98 8.20 -2.98
N GLY A 174 19.79 7.84 -4.25
CA GLY A 174 19.17 6.55 -4.64
C GLY A 174 19.88 5.33 -4.06
N GLY A 175 21.23 5.34 -4.07
CA GLY A 175 22.04 4.26 -3.49
C GLY A 175 21.94 4.17 -1.96
N GLU A 176 21.84 5.30 -1.27
CA GLU A 176 21.53 5.33 0.17
C GLU A 176 20.13 4.81 0.46
N ARG A 177 19.13 5.23 -0.32
CA ARG A 177 17.75 4.78 -0.18
C ARG A 177 17.61 3.27 -0.35
N LYS A 178 18.31 2.67 -1.33
CA LYS A 178 18.36 1.21 -1.50
C LYS A 178 18.99 0.52 -0.28
N ARG A 179 20.08 1.08 0.26
CA ARG A 179 20.70 0.57 1.50
C ARG A 179 19.76 0.68 2.70
N VAL A 180 18.95 1.73 2.81
CA VAL A 180 17.90 1.85 3.85
C VAL A 180 16.82 0.76 3.67
N SER A 181 16.43 0.45 2.44
CA SER A 181 15.50 -0.65 2.14
C SER A 181 16.05 -2.01 2.58
N ILE A 182 17.36 -2.24 2.42
CA ILE A 182 18.04 -3.44 2.93
C ILE A 182 18.15 -3.41 4.46
N ALA A 183 18.49 -2.26 5.05
CA ALA A 183 18.56 -2.06 6.49
C ALA A 183 17.24 -2.42 7.18
N HIS A 184 16.12 -2.03 6.58
CA HIS A 184 14.78 -2.35 7.04
C HIS A 184 14.54 -3.85 7.20
N GLU A 185 15.09 -4.68 6.30
CA GLU A 185 15.02 -6.14 6.39
C GLU A 185 16.12 -6.76 7.24
N MET A 186 17.27 -6.08 7.41
CA MET A 186 18.35 -6.52 8.29
C MET A 186 18.03 -6.43 9.78
N LEU A 187 17.06 -5.60 10.19
CA LEU A 187 16.69 -5.43 11.60
C LEU A 187 16.28 -6.74 12.31
N ILE A 188 15.69 -7.69 11.58
CA ILE A 188 15.33 -9.02 12.12
C ILE A 188 16.50 -10.03 12.09
N ASN A 189 17.70 -9.58 11.70
CA ASN A 189 18.90 -10.39 11.49
C ASN A 189 18.60 -11.68 10.69
N PRO A 190 18.11 -11.59 9.44
CA PRO A 190 17.71 -12.76 8.68
C PRO A 190 18.95 -13.57 8.27
N SER A 191 18.81 -14.90 8.28
CA SER A 191 19.84 -15.83 7.79
C SER A 191 19.83 -15.95 6.27
N LEU A 192 18.68 -15.70 5.65
CA LEU A 192 18.48 -15.67 4.20
C LEU A 192 17.94 -14.29 3.80
N LEU A 193 18.66 -13.62 2.90
CA LEU A 193 18.29 -12.34 2.32
C LEU A 193 18.04 -12.51 0.82
N LEU A 194 16.83 -12.16 0.38
CA LEU A 194 16.41 -12.16 -1.00
C LEU A 194 16.29 -10.71 -1.49
N LEU A 195 16.97 -10.36 -2.58
CA LEU A 195 16.91 -9.02 -3.16
C LEU A 195 16.45 -9.07 -4.62
N ASP A 196 15.42 -8.30 -4.95
CA ASP A 196 14.96 -8.15 -6.33
C ASP A 196 15.55 -6.89 -6.96
N GLU A 197 16.45 -7.07 -7.93
CA GLU A 197 17.15 -6.05 -8.71
C GLU A 197 17.68 -4.87 -7.87
N PRO A 198 18.52 -5.12 -6.84
CA PRO A 198 18.97 -4.07 -5.92
C PRO A 198 19.88 -3.04 -6.59
N THR A 199 20.50 -3.36 -7.72
CA THR A 199 21.39 -2.44 -8.48
C THR A 199 20.65 -1.61 -9.52
N SER A 200 19.33 -1.81 -9.71
CA SER A 200 18.55 -1.06 -10.68
C SER A 200 18.45 0.42 -10.32
N GLY A 201 18.69 1.29 -11.31
CA GLY A 201 18.66 2.75 -11.12
C GLY A 201 19.86 3.34 -10.35
N LEU A 202 20.91 2.54 -10.11
CA LEU A 202 22.17 3.00 -9.51
C LEU A 202 23.25 3.16 -10.58
N ASP A 203 24.16 4.10 -10.35
CA ASP A 203 25.40 4.20 -11.11
C ASP A 203 26.34 3.02 -10.78
N SER A 204 27.32 2.78 -11.64
CA SER A 204 28.23 1.63 -11.52
C SER A 204 29.03 1.64 -10.21
N THR A 205 29.36 2.83 -9.67
CA THR A 205 30.13 2.94 -8.43
C THR A 205 29.27 2.64 -7.21
N ALA A 206 28.05 3.17 -7.14
CA ALA A 206 27.12 2.85 -6.07
C ALA A 206 26.67 1.39 -6.11
N ALA A 207 26.44 0.82 -7.29
CA ALA A 207 26.13 -0.59 -7.46
C ALA A 207 27.26 -1.50 -6.94
N HIS A 208 28.52 -1.20 -7.29
CA HIS A 208 29.68 -1.95 -6.79
C HIS A 208 29.80 -1.84 -5.25
N ARG A 209 29.63 -0.65 -4.70
CA ARG A 209 29.65 -0.43 -3.25
C ARG A 209 28.55 -1.21 -2.53
N LEU A 210 27.34 -1.25 -3.11
CA LEU A 210 26.22 -1.99 -2.57
C LEU A 210 26.52 -3.50 -2.53
N VAL A 211 27.02 -4.06 -3.63
CA VAL A 211 27.35 -5.49 -3.72
C VAL A 211 28.53 -5.84 -2.82
N SER A 212 29.49 -4.94 -2.63
CA SER A 212 30.57 -5.13 -1.64
C SER A 212 30.05 -5.23 -0.21
N ILE A 213 29.05 -4.43 0.15
CA ILE A 213 28.38 -4.53 1.45
C ILE A 213 27.60 -5.85 1.55
N LEU A 214 26.93 -6.29 0.48
CA LEU A 214 26.30 -7.61 0.47
C LEU A 214 27.35 -8.72 0.63
N GLY A 215 28.53 -8.59 0.01
CA GLY A 215 29.63 -9.55 0.15
C GLY A 215 30.15 -9.62 1.58
N SER A 216 30.31 -8.49 2.27
CA SER A 216 30.71 -8.48 3.68
C SER A 216 29.64 -9.07 4.60
N LEU A 217 28.35 -8.91 4.26
CA LEU A 217 27.25 -9.59 4.95
C LEU A 217 27.27 -11.11 4.72
N ALA A 218 27.59 -11.55 3.50
CA ALA A 218 27.73 -12.96 3.17
C ALA A 218 28.89 -13.60 3.96
N GLN A 219 30.05 -12.93 4.03
CA GLN A 219 31.19 -13.38 4.84
C GLN A 219 30.87 -13.55 6.34
N LYS A 220 29.88 -12.82 6.87
CA LYS A 220 29.36 -13.01 8.23
C LYS A 220 28.42 -14.22 8.39
N GLY A 221 28.32 -15.08 7.37
CA GLY A 221 27.52 -16.30 7.37
C GLY A 221 26.08 -16.13 6.90
N LYS A 222 25.72 -14.99 6.31
CA LYS A 222 24.38 -14.77 5.74
C LYS A 222 24.31 -15.38 4.33
N THR A 223 23.19 -16.01 4.00
CA THR A 223 22.91 -16.45 2.63
C THR A 223 22.24 -15.32 1.86
N ILE A 224 22.77 -14.97 0.70
CA ILE A 224 22.24 -13.87 -0.13
C ILE A 224 21.85 -14.40 -1.50
N VAL A 225 20.62 -14.11 -1.93
CA VAL A 225 20.15 -14.38 -3.29
C VAL A 225 19.67 -13.07 -3.90
N THR A 226 20.23 -12.69 -5.03
CA THR A 226 19.92 -11.42 -5.69
C THR A 226 19.59 -11.65 -7.15
N SER A 227 18.53 -11.02 -7.68
CA SER A 227 18.32 -10.93 -9.12
C SER A 227 19.11 -9.74 -9.68
N MET A 228 19.67 -9.89 -10.88
CA MET A 228 20.34 -8.81 -11.59
C MET A 228 19.96 -8.82 -13.06
N HIS A 229 19.73 -7.63 -13.62
CA HIS A 229 19.41 -7.48 -15.04
C HIS A 229 20.67 -7.37 -15.90
N GLN A 230 21.64 -6.53 -15.50
CA GLN A 230 22.88 -6.30 -16.26
C GLN A 230 24.02 -5.83 -15.33
N PRO A 231 24.76 -6.75 -14.67
CA PRO A 231 25.84 -6.37 -13.78
C PRO A 231 27.12 -6.00 -14.56
N SER A 232 27.90 -5.07 -14.01
CA SER A 232 29.25 -4.78 -14.50
C SER A 232 30.20 -5.95 -14.23
N SER A 233 31.28 -6.07 -15.01
CA SER A 233 32.27 -7.16 -14.84
C SER A 233 32.83 -7.25 -13.42
N ARG A 234 33.05 -6.08 -12.76
CA ARG A 234 33.49 -6.01 -11.36
C ARG A 234 32.49 -6.62 -10.39
N VAL A 235 31.19 -6.39 -10.63
CA VAL A 235 30.11 -6.93 -9.80
C VAL A 235 29.92 -8.42 -10.07
N TYR A 236 30.02 -8.84 -11.34
CA TYR A 236 29.92 -10.24 -11.73
C TYR A 236 30.92 -11.14 -11.00
N GLN A 237 32.16 -10.70 -10.85
CA GLN A 237 33.22 -11.45 -10.17
C GLN A 237 33.01 -11.60 -8.65
N MET A 238 32.08 -10.86 -8.05
CA MET A 238 31.80 -10.94 -6.61
C MET A 238 30.81 -12.04 -6.24
N PHE A 239 30.19 -12.71 -7.22
CA PHE A 239 29.22 -13.77 -6.96
C PHE A 239 29.91 -15.13 -6.89
N ASP A 240 29.59 -15.88 -5.83
CA ASP A 240 30.09 -17.26 -5.67
C ASP A 240 29.39 -18.20 -6.65
N SER A 241 28.07 -18.05 -6.78
CA SER A 241 27.22 -18.88 -7.63
C SER A 241 26.33 -18.04 -8.55
N LEU A 242 26.02 -18.62 -9.71
CA LEU A 242 25.24 -18.00 -10.77
C LEU A 242 24.13 -18.92 -11.24
N LEU A 243 22.91 -18.38 -11.36
CA LEU A 243 21.77 -19.03 -12.00
C LEU A 243 21.32 -18.18 -13.19
N VAL A 244 21.40 -18.73 -14.40
CA VAL A 244 20.96 -18.04 -15.63
C VAL A 244 19.58 -18.57 -16.04
N LEU A 245 18.61 -17.68 -16.19
CA LEU A 245 17.24 -17.99 -16.55
C LEU A 245 16.85 -17.40 -17.91
N SER A 246 16.14 -18.19 -18.72
CA SER A 246 15.47 -17.71 -19.94
C SER A 246 14.08 -18.34 -20.06
N GLU A 247 13.06 -17.52 -20.31
CA GLU A 247 11.66 -17.96 -20.47
C GLU A 247 11.17 -18.96 -19.40
N GLY A 248 11.57 -18.73 -18.14
CA GLY A 248 11.19 -19.58 -17.01
C GLY A 248 11.96 -20.90 -16.88
N ARG A 249 13.00 -21.12 -17.68
CA ARG A 249 13.88 -22.30 -17.65
C ARG A 249 15.29 -21.92 -17.24
N SER A 250 16.01 -22.86 -16.62
CA SER A 250 17.41 -22.71 -16.27
C SER A 250 18.31 -23.02 -17.48
N LEU A 251 19.29 -22.16 -17.74
CA LEU A 251 20.33 -22.36 -18.76
C LEU A 251 21.65 -22.79 -18.14
N TYR A 252 21.92 -22.33 -16.92
CA TYR A 252 23.15 -22.61 -16.20
C TYR A 252 22.92 -22.43 -14.69
N PHE A 253 23.53 -23.31 -13.91
CA PHE A 253 23.64 -23.17 -12.46
C PHE A 253 25.01 -23.69 -12.02
N GLY A 254 25.81 -22.85 -11.36
CA GLY A 254 27.16 -23.23 -10.93
C GLY A 254 27.98 -22.01 -10.52
N LYS A 255 29.30 -22.15 -10.43
CA LYS A 255 30.19 -21.02 -10.10
C LYS A 255 30.25 -20.01 -11.24
N GLY A 256 30.42 -18.73 -10.90
CA GLY A 256 30.53 -17.66 -11.90
C GLY A 256 31.77 -17.77 -12.81
N SER A 257 32.87 -18.32 -12.29
CA SER A 257 34.12 -18.54 -13.04
C SER A 257 34.00 -19.66 -14.08
N GLU A 258 33.23 -20.70 -13.79
CA GLU A 258 33.06 -21.88 -14.64
C GLU A 258 32.04 -21.64 -15.77
N ALA A 259 31.24 -20.56 -15.68
CA ALA A 259 30.17 -20.28 -16.61
C ALA A 259 30.67 -20.14 -18.06
N MET A 260 31.73 -19.35 -18.29
CA MET A 260 32.25 -19.13 -19.65
C MET A 260 32.77 -20.42 -20.27
N SER A 261 33.56 -21.21 -19.53
CA SER A 261 34.09 -22.50 -19.99
C SER A 261 32.97 -23.50 -20.32
N TYR A 262 31.84 -23.44 -19.61
CA TYR A 262 30.67 -24.26 -19.94
C TYR A 262 30.06 -23.87 -21.30
N PHE A 263 29.81 -22.58 -21.54
CA PHE A 263 29.24 -22.15 -22.83
C PHE A 263 30.19 -22.38 -24.01
N GLU A 264 31.51 -22.24 -23.79
CA GLU A 264 32.54 -22.61 -24.77
C GLU A 264 32.47 -24.10 -25.11
N SER A 265 32.27 -24.99 -24.12
CA SER A 265 32.14 -26.44 -24.35
C SER A 265 30.92 -26.83 -25.19
N ILE A 266 29.89 -25.97 -25.23
CA ILE A 266 28.68 -26.15 -26.05
C ILE A 266 28.86 -25.55 -27.45
N GLY A 267 29.99 -24.87 -27.71
CA GLY A 267 30.28 -24.21 -28.98
C GLY A 267 29.82 -22.76 -29.07
N PHE A 268 29.51 -22.12 -27.93
CA PHE A 268 29.19 -20.70 -27.87
C PHE A 268 30.34 -19.93 -27.22
N SER A 269 31.14 -19.23 -28.03
CA SER A 269 32.20 -18.32 -27.58
C SER A 269 31.91 -16.88 -28.02
N PRO A 270 32.31 -15.87 -27.23
CA PRO A 270 32.19 -14.48 -27.65
C PRO A 270 33.17 -14.18 -28.80
N SER A 271 32.73 -13.41 -29.81
CA SER A 271 33.57 -13.04 -30.96
C SER A 271 34.59 -11.95 -30.65
N PHE A 272 34.38 -11.20 -29.56
CA PHE A 272 35.33 -10.21 -29.05
C PHE A 272 35.30 -10.21 -27.51
N PRO A 273 36.36 -9.71 -26.84
CA PRO A 273 36.39 -9.62 -25.39
C PRO A 273 35.25 -8.74 -24.88
N MET A 274 34.23 -9.36 -24.30
CA MET A 274 33.04 -8.68 -23.74
C MET A 274 32.82 -9.09 -22.29
N ASN A 275 32.02 -8.32 -21.56
CA ASN A 275 31.63 -8.66 -20.21
C ASN A 275 30.89 -10.02 -20.19
N PRO A 276 31.32 -10.99 -19.36
CA PRO A 276 30.67 -12.29 -19.26
C PRO A 276 29.17 -12.20 -19.01
N ALA A 277 28.73 -11.25 -18.16
CA ALA A 277 27.31 -11.09 -17.86
C ALA A 277 26.49 -10.66 -19.08
N ASP A 278 27.04 -9.75 -19.90
CA ASP A 278 26.38 -9.29 -21.13
C ASP A 278 26.29 -10.45 -22.14
N PHE A 279 27.35 -11.24 -22.27
CA PHE A 279 27.37 -12.43 -23.13
C PHE A 279 26.28 -13.44 -22.72
N LEU A 280 26.18 -13.76 -21.43
CA LEU A 280 25.16 -14.67 -20.91
C LEU A 280 23.74 -14.17 -21.14
N LEU A 281 23.51 -12.86 -21.09
CA LEU A 281 22.22 -12.25 -21.36
C LEU A 281 21.88 -12.27 -22.85
N ASP A 282 22.85 -12.03 -23.73
CA ASP A 282 22.70 -12.16 -25.18
C ASP A 282 22.34 -13.60 -25.57
N LEU A 283 23.04 -14.59 -25.00
CA LEU A 283 22.70 -16.01 -25.14
C LEU A 283 21.27 -16.30 -24.66
N ALA A 284 20.90 -15.78 -23.49
CA ALA A 284 19.56 -15.97 -22.92
C ALA A 284 18.45 -15.31 -23.76
N ASN A 285 18.77 -14.21 -24.45
CA ASN A 285 17.89 -13.56 -25.44
C ASN A 285 17.83 -14.33 -26.77
N GLY A 286 18.78 -15.22 -27.03
CA GLY A 286 18.94 -15.93 -28.31
C GLY A 286 19.72 -15.11 -29.35
N VAL A 287 20.43 -14.07 -28.93
CA VAL A 287 21.31 -13.25 -29.76
C VAL A 287 22.71 -13.87 -29.72
N CYS A 288 23.05 -14.65 -30.74
CA CYS A 288 24.42 -15.07 -31.00
C CYS A 288 24.86 -14.51 -32.35
N LYS A 289 25.94 -13.73 -32.37
CA LYS A 289 26.69 -13.46 -33.60
C LYS A 289 27.64 -14.63 -33.83
N VAL A 290 27.15 -15.66 -34.51
CA VAL A 290 28.02 -16.72 -35.05
C VAL A 290 28.47 -16.22 -36.42
N ASP A 291 29.77 -16.06 -36.62
CA ASP A 291 30.33 -15.66 -37.91
C ASP A 291 29.90 -16.67 -38.99
N GLY A 292 29.22 -16.19 -40.04
CA GLY A 292 28.93 -16.96 -41.25
C GLY A 292 27.55 -17.61 -41.40
N VAL A 293 26.58 -17.44 -40.48
CA VAL A 293 25.23 -18.08 -40.60
C VAL A 293 24.13 -17.05 -40.90
N SER A 294 23.38 -17.31 -41.99
CA SER A 294 22.22 -16.53 -42.44
C SER A 294 21.09 -16.52 -41.40
N GLU A 295 20.40 -15.38 -41.21
CA GLU A 295 19.34 -15.19 -40.20
C GLU A 295 18.20 -16.24 -40.24
N ARG A 296 18.04 -16.95 -41.37
CA ARG A 296 16.97 -17.93 -41.61
C ARG A 296 17.27 -19.34 -41.07
N GLU A 297 18.52 -19.65 -40.76
CA GLU A 297 18.97 -20.97 -40.28
C GLU A 297 19.45 -20.92 -38.83
N ARG A 298 18.96 -20.01 -37.99
CA ARG A 298 19.24 -20.08 -36.55
C ARG A 298 18.51 -21.31 -35.98
N PRO A 299 19.18 -22.44 -35.65
CA PRO A 299 18.56 -23.42 -34.76
C PRO A 299 18.14 -22.64 -33.52
N ASN A 300 17.01 -23.00 -32.92
CA ASN A 300 16.46 -22.27 -31.79
C ASN A 300 17.47 -22.34 -30.62
N VAL A 301 18.42 -21.39 -30.57
CA VAL A 301 19.62 -21.39 -29.70
C VAL A 301 19.22 -21.66 -28.27
N LYS A 302 18.09 -21.07 -27.86
CA LYS A 302 17.44 -21.29 -26.58
C LYS A 302 17.12 -22.76 -26.31
N GLN A 303 16.48 -23.46 -27.26
CA GLN A 303 16.15 -24.89 -27.12
C GLN A 303 17.41 -25.75 -27.01
N THR A 304 18.45 -25.46 -27.80
CA THR A 304 19.74 -26.16 -27.71
C THR A 304 20.38 -25.96 -26.34
N LEU A 305 20.44 -24.72 -25.83
CA LEU A 305 20.98 -24.42 -24.51
C LEU A 305 20.19 -25.11 -23.38
N ILE A 306 18.86 -25.12 -23.47
CA ILE A 306 17.99 -25.82 -22.52
C ILE A 306 18.24 -27.33 -22.55
N ALA A 307 18.37 -27.92 -23.75
CA ALA A 307 18.64 -29.34 -23.91
C ALA A 307 20.02 -29.71 -23.34
N SER A 308 21.05 -28.92 -23.61
CA SER A 308 22.40 -29.09 -23.06
C SER A 308 22.41 -28.98 -21.53
N TYR A 309 21.67 -28.03 -20.96
CA TYR A 309 21.54 -27.91 -19.50
C TYR A 309 20.90 -29.15 -18.88
N ASN A 310 19.77 -29.62 -19.45
CA ASN A 310 19.04 -30.76 -18.94
C ASN A 310 19.84 -32.07 -19.02
N THR A 311 20.75 -32.20 -19.97
CA THR A 311 21.59 -33.39 -20.16
C THR A 311 22.86 -33.35 -19.33
N LEU A 312 23.56 -32.21 -19.26
CA LEU A 312 24.90 -32.12 -18.68
C LEU A 312 24.93 -31.65 -17.21
N LEU A 313 24.14 -30.62 -16.88
CA LEU A 313 24.19 -29.97 -15.56
C LEU A 313 23.03 -30.33 -14.64
N ALA A 314 21.80 -30.41 -15.14
CA ALA A 314 20.63 -30.75 -14.34
C ALA A 314 20.82 -32.04 -13.49
N PRO A 315 21.39 -33.15 -14.00
CA PRO A 315 21.63 -34.34 -13.18
C PRO A 315 22.70 -34.10 -12.10
N LYS A 316 23.77 -33.37 -12.41
CA LYS A 316 24.84 -33.04 -11.43
C LYS A 316 24.32 -32.16 -10.30
N VAL A 317 23.51 -31.15 -10.64
CA VAL A 317 22.92 -30.23 -9.66
C VAL A 317 21.87 -30.95 -8.81
N ARG A 318 21.07 -31.83 -9.40
CA ARG A 318 20.13 -32.68 -8.66
C ARG A 318 20.87 -33.62 -7.71
N ALA A 319 21.93 -34.28 -8.17
CA ALA A 319 22.77 -35.14 -7.34
C ALA A 319 23.38 -34.36 -6.17
N ALA A 320 23.97 -33.19 -6.42
CA ALA A 320 24.52 -32.34 -5.36
C ALA A 320 23.44 -31.87 -4.36
N CYS A 321 22.21 -31.59 -4.81
CA CYS A 321 21.10 -31.27 -3.90
C CYS A 321 20.70 -32.49 -3.05
N MET A 322 20.78 -33.71 -3.59
CA MET A 322 20.45 -34.95 -2.90
C MET A 322 21.59 -35.43 -1.98
N GLU A 323 22.86 -35.27 -2.33
CA GLU A 323 24.02 -35.74 -1.55
C GLU A 323 24.21 -35.01 -0.21
N ILE A 324 23.62 -33.82 -0.02
CA ILE A 324 23.62 -33.10 1.26
C ILE A 324 22.62 -33.73 2.28
N THR A 325 21.97 -34.85 1.94
CA THR A 325 20.99 -35.52 2.81
C THR A 325 21.52 -36.48 3.90
N PRO A 326 22.81 -36.86 4.06
CA PRO A 326 23.24 -37.70 5.17
C PRO A 326 24.14 -36.96 6.17
N VAL A 327 23.65 -35.91 6.84
CA VAL A 327 24.30 -35.42 8.07
C VAL A 327 23.33 -35.57 9.25
N SER A 328 23.56 -36.66 9.98
CA SER A 328 23.13 -36.98 11.35
C SER A 328 21.66 -36.75 11.72
N ALA A 329 20.85 -37.77 11.43
CA ALA A 329 19.53 -37.97 12.03
C ALA A 329 19.57 -38.28 13.56
N LYS A 330 20.76 -38.32 14.19
CA LYS A 330 20.90 -38.63 15.63
C LYS A 330 21.01 -37.39 16.53
N ASP A 331 21.58 -36.28 16.07
CA ASP A 331 21.71 -35.06 16.91
C ASP A 331 20.51 -34.11 16.83
N SER A 332 19.60 -34.34 15.89
CA SER A 332 18.46 -33.47 15.61
C SER A 332 17.21 -33.76 16.48
N TYR A 333 17.21 -34.84 17.26
CA TYR A 333 16.15 -35.12 18.24
C TYR A 333 16.19 -34.15 19.44
N PHE A 334 17.37 -33.64 19.84
CA PHE A 334 17.48 -32.74 21.00
C PHE A 334 16.98 -31.31 20.72
N ILE A 335 16.99 -30.85 19.46
CA ILE A 335 16.49 -29.51 19.07
C ILE A 335 14.99 -29.56 18.73
N SER A 336 14.45 -30.73 18.39
CA SER A 336 13.06 -30.91 17.99
C SER A 336 12.05 -30.63 19.11
N THR A 337 12.43 -30.88 20.37
CA THR A 337 11.53 -30.74 21.52
C THR A 337 11.33 -29.28 21.94
N ARG A 338 12.32 -28.39 21.76
CA ARG A 338 12.18 -26.96 22.12
C ARG A 338 11.44 -26.12 21.08
N CYS A 339 11.44 -26.52 19.80
CA CYS A 339 10.76 -25.76 18.74
C CYS A 339 9.28 -26.15 18.53
N SER A 340 8.85 -27.33 18.98
CA SER A 340 7.48 -27.82 18.76
C SER A 340 6.46 -27.33 19.80
N GLU A 341 6.89 -26.92 21.00
CA GLU A 341 5.96 -26.51 22.07
C GLU A 341 5.50 -25.04 21.98
N GLN A 342 6.22 -24.17 21.27
CA GLN A 342 5.81 -22.77 21.08
C GLN A 342 4.81 -22.55 19.92
N GLY A 343 4.51 -23.59 19.13
CA GLY A 343 3.69 -23.49 17.93
C GLY A 343 2.17 -23.45 18.15
N ARG A 344 1.67 -23.77 19.34
CA ARG A 344 0.22 -23.95 19.58
C ARG A 344 -0.51 -22.77 20.22
N ASN A 345 0.19 -21.73 20.69
CA ASN A 345 -0.43 -20.58 21.39
C ASN A 345 -0.40 -19.22 20.66
N SER A 346 0.12 -19.14 19.43
CA SER A 346 0.41 -17.85 18.78
C SER A 346 -0.73 -17.24 17.92
N ASN A 347 -1.99 -17.36 18.32
CA ASN A 347 -3.10 -16.70 17.59
C ASN A 347 -3.89 -15.69 18.44
N ARG A 348 -3.52 -15.47 19.70
CA ARG A 348 -4.05 -14.35 20.48
C ARG A 348 -3.01 -13.24 20.53
N VAL A 349 -3.23 -12.18 19.76
CA VAL A 349 -2.49 -10.93 19.96
C VAL A 349 -2.91 -10.41 21.32
N ASN A 350 -1.98 -10.41 22.28
CA ASN A 350 -2.23 -9.83 23.59
C ASN A 350 -2.63 -8.36 23.43
N LEU A 351 -3.61 -7.92 24.22
CA LEU A 351 -4.11 -6.54 24.19
C LEU A 351 -2.98 -5.53 24.46
N SER A 352 -2.03 -5.88 25.34
CA SER A 352 -0.82 -5.09 25.61
C SER A 352 0.07 -4.92 24.38
N THR A 353 0.25 -5.97 23.57
CA THR A 353 0.99 -5.91 22.30
C THR A 353 0.25 -5.03 21.29
N TRP A 354 -1.08 -5.08 21.26
CA TRP A 354 -1.89 -4.21 20.39
C TRP A 354 -1.74 -2.73 20.76
N PHE A 355 -1.84 -2.38 22.04
CA PHE A 355 -1.65 -1.00 22.52
C PHE A 355 -0.23 -0.48 22.26
N TYR A 356 0.78 -1.33 22.45
CA TYR A 356 2.17 -0.99 22.14
C TYR A 356 2.35 -0.68 20.65
N GLN A 357 1.86 -1.56 19.76
CA GLN A 357 1.89 -1.33 18.31
C GLN A 357 1.14 -0.05 17.93
N PHE A 358 -0.06 0.14 18.49
CA PHE A 358 -0.88 1.34 18.27
C PHE A 358 -0.13 2.63 18.67
N SER A 359 0.49 2.67 19.85
CA SER A 359 1.22 3.85 20.34
C SER A 359 2.39 4.22 19.43
N ILE A 360 3.18 3.24 18.98
CA ILE A 360 4.30 3.46 18.05
C ILE A 360 3.79 3.97 16.70
N LEU A 361 2.76 3.33 16.15
CA LEU A 361 2.15 3.72 14.89
C LEU A 361 1.52 5.12 14.97
N LEU A 362 0.91 5.47 16.10
CA LEU A 362 0.35 6.79 16.33
C LEU A 362 1.47 7.85 16.37
N ARG A 363 2.57 7.58 17.08
CA ARG A 363 3.73 8.48 17.12
C ARG A 363 4.33 8.68 15.73
N ARG A 364 4.44 7.62 14.94
CA ARG A 364 4.88 7.66 13.53
C ARG A 364 3.92 8.51 12.69
N SER A 365 2.62 8.22 12.77
CA SER A 365 1.56 8.92 12.02
C SER A 365 1.51 10.40 12.34
N LEU A 366 1.59 10.79 13.62
CA LEU A 366 1.60 12.20 14.02
C LEU A 366 2.83 12.93 13.47
N LYS A 367 3.99 12.27 13.41
CA LYS A 367 5.22 12.86 12.90
C LYS A 367 5.18 13.05 11.38
N GLU A 368 4.72 12.03 10.66
CA GLU A 368 4.49 12.10 9.22
C GLU A 368 3.48 13.21 8.88
N ARG A 369 2.33 13.22 9.58
CA ARG A 369 1.28 14.20 9.36
C ARG A 369 1.67 15.61 9.75
N LYS A 370 2.55 15.82 10.73
CA LYS A 370 3.02 17.16 11.08
C LYS A 370 3.64 17.87 9.88
N GLN A 371 4.43 17.18 9.06
CA GLN A 371 5.06 17.79 7.89
C GLN A 371 4.07 17.99 6.74
N GLU A 372 3.15 17.04 6.51
CA GLU A 372 2.15 17.12 5.43
C GLU A 372 1.01 18.12 5.73
N SER A 373 0.62 18.27 7.01
CA SER A 373 -0.61 18.98 7.40
C SER A 373 -0.40 20.48 7.64
N PHE A 374 0.81 20.90 8.00
CA PHE A 374 1.21 22.32 7.94
C PHE A 374 1.57 22.74 6.51
N ASN A 375 0.84 22.22 5.53
CA ASN A 375 0.90 22.74 4.18
C ASN A 375 0.36 24.18 4.21
N THR A 376 1.26 25.14 4.01
CA THR A 376 0.96 26.57 4.00
C THR A 376 -0.22 26.90 3.09
N LEU A 377 -0.34 26.18 1.95
CA LEU A 377 -1.45 26.38 1.01
C LEU A 377 -2.80 26.00 1.60
N ARG A 378 -2.88 24.92 2.38
CA ARG A 378 -4.14 24.46 2.99
C ARG A 378 -4.59 25.41 4.10
N VAL A 379 -3.64 25.84 4.94
CA VAL A 379 -3.91 26.82 6.00
C VAL A 379 -4.37 28.15 5.38
N PHE A 380 -3.65 28.62 4.35
CA PHE A 380 -4.02 29.82 3.59
C PHE A 380 -5.43 29.71 3.00
N GLN A 381 -5.74 28.63 2.28
CA GLN A 381 -7.05 28.41 1.67
C GLN A 381 -8.19 28.49 2.70
N VAL A 382 -8.04 27.86 3.88
CA VAL A 382 -9.08 27.87 4.92
C VAL A 382 -9.23 29.24 5.56
N ILE A 383 -8.13 29.93 5.85
CA ILE A 383 -8.16 31.29 6.44
C ILE A 383 -8.77 32.28 5.44
N SER A 384 -8.36 32.24 4.17
CA SER A 384 -8.94 33.07 3.11
C SER A 384 -10.43 32.81 2.96
N ALA A 385 -10.86 31.54 2.94
CA ALA A 385 -12.28 31.19 2.89
C ALA A 385 -13.06 31.69 4.12
N ALA A 386 -12.46 31.61 5.32
CA ALA A 386 -13.08 32.11 6.55
C ALA A 386 -13.27 33.63 6.53
N ILE A 387 -12.25 34.38 6.10
CA ILE A 387 -12.30 35.84 6.00
C ILE A 387 -13.30 36.27 4.92
N LEU A 388 -13.27 35.63 3.74
CA LEU A 388 -14.22 35.94 2.66
C LEU A 388 -15.66 35.66 3.09
N ALA A 389 -15.92 34.51 3.72
CA ALA A 389 -17.25 34.20 4.26
C ALA A 389 -17.66 35.17 5.37
N GLY A 390 -16.75 35.55 6.27
CA GLY A 390 -17.01 36.53 7.32
C GLY A 390 -17.33 37.92 6.77
N LEU A 391 -16.67 38.35 5.69
CA LEU A 391 -16.92 39.64 5.03
C LEU A 391 -18.23 39.64 4.24
N MET A 392 -18.53 38.55 3.52
CA MET A 392 -19.76 38.44 2.72
C MET A 392 -21.02 38.46 3.59
N TRP A 393 -20.98 37.86 4.79
CA TRP A 393 -22.10 37.81 5.72
C TRP A 393 -21.97 38.78 6.90
N TRP A 394 -21.22 39.87 6.72
CA TRP A 394 -20.93 40.83 7.80
C TRP A 394 -22.20 41.34 8.49
N HIS A 395 -22.34 41.06 9.79
CA HIS A 395 -23.47 41.51 10.63
C HIS A 395 -24.85 41.33 9.96
N SER A 396 -25.10 40.17 9.34
CA SER A 396 -26.38 39.87 8.70
C SER A 396 -27.54 40.09 9.67
N ASP A 397 -28.47 40.98 9.33
CA ASP A 397 -29.60 41.37 10.19
C ASP A 397 -30.54 40.19 10.47
N TYR A 398 -31.21 40.20 11.63
CA TYR A 398 -32.19 39.16 12.01
C TYR A 398 -33.42 39.11 11.07
N ARG A 399 -33.59 40.12 10.20
CA ARG A 399 -34.69 40.24 9.23
C ARG A 399 -34.44 39.42 7.96
N ASP A 400 -33.19 39.26 7.55
CA ASP A 400 -32.80 38.52 6.34
C ASP A 400 -32.36 37.08 6.67
N ILE A 401 -33.34 36.27 7.07
CA ILE A 401 -33.12 34.88 7.49
C ILE A 401 -32.51 34.03 6.37
N GLN A 402 -32.86 34.33 5.12
CA GLN A 402 -32.35 33.62 3.95
C GLN A 402 -30.82 33.71 3.86
N ASP A 403 -30.23 34.85 4.18
CA ASP A 403 -28.78 35.04 4.14
C ASP A 403 -28.08 34.22 5.21
N ARG A 404 -28.59 34.23 6.45
CA ARG A 404 -28.04 33.41 7.55
C ARG A 404 -28.18 31.92 7.28
N LEU A 405 -29.29 31.49 6.67
CA LEU A 405 -29.45 30.10 6.24
C LEU A 405 -28.47 29.73 5.13
N GLY A 406 -28.24 30.64 4.18
CA GLY A 406 -27.21 30.53 3.16
C GLY A 406 -25.82 30.35 3.77
N LEU A 407 -25.48 31.12 4.82
CA LEU A 407 -24.23 30.95 5.57
C LEU A 407 -24.12 29.57 6.21
N LEU A 408 -25.12 29.13 6.98
CA LEU A 408 -25.09 27.81 7.64
C LEU A 408 -24.98 26.67 6.62
N PHE A 409 -25.61 26.82 5.46
CA PHE A 409 -25.49 25.87 4.37
C PHE A 409 -24.11 25.92 3.71
N PHE A 410 -23.53 27.10 3.51
CA PHE A 410 -22.15 27.27 3.01
C PHE A 410 -21.14 26.59 3.94
N ILE A 411 -21.27 26.78 5.26
CA ILE A 411 -20.44 26.09 6.26
C ILE A 411 -20.56 24.56 6.08
N SER A 412 -21.79 24.06 5.87
CA SER A 412 -22.06 22.63 5.64
C SER A 412 -21.46 22.11 4.33
N ILE A 413 -21.48 22.90 3.25
CA ILE A 413 -20.86 22.52 1.97
C ILE A 413 -19.33 22.48 2.12
N PHE A 414 -18.74 23.55 2.62
CA PHE A 414 -17.28 23.70 2.72
C PHE A 414 -16.66 22.56 3.55
N TRP A 415 -17.22 22.29 4.72
CA TRP A 415 -16.75 21.25 5.63
C TRP A 415 -17.26 19.83 5.30
N GLY A 416 -18.18 19.69 4.35
CA GLY A 416 -18.55 18.39 3.78
C GLY A 416 -17.58 17.97 2.68
N VAL A 417 -17.33 18.86 1.73
CA VAL A 417 -16.54 18.56 0.52
C VAL A 417 -15.05 18.50 0.83
N LEU A 418 -14.49 19.49 1.53
CA LEU A 418 -13.04 19.61 1.72
C LEU A 418 -12.43 18.40 2.46
N PRO A 419 -12.96 17.93 3.62
CA PRO A 419 -12.39 16.78 4.31
C PRO A 419 -12.63 15.47 3.55
N SER A 420 -13.82 15.30 2.95
CA SER A 420 -14.15 14.11 2.16
C SER A 420 -13.20 13.95 0.99
N PHE A 421 -12.95 15.01 0.22
CA PHE A 421 -12.08 14.97 -0.95
C PHE A 421 -10.63 14.65 -0.58
N ASN A 422 -10.10 15.26 0.48
CA ASN A 422 -8.72 15.01 0.93
C ASN A 422 -8.55 13.58 1.47
N ALA A 423 -9.54 13.07 2.19
CA ALA A 423 -9.53 11.73 2.77
C ALA A 423 -9.45 10.61 1.73
N VAL A 424 -9.95 10.84 0.52
CA VAL A 424 -9.98 9.84 -0.57
C VAL A 424 -8.60 9.39 -1.01
N PHE A 425 -7.64 10.31 -1.02
CA PHE A 425 -6.29 10.04 -1.50
C PHE A 425 -5.42 9.30 -0.47
N ALA A 426 -5.84 9.26 0.80
CA ALA A 426 -5.04 8.72 1.89
C ALA A 426 -4.63 7.25 1.67
N PHE A 427 -5.58 6.35 1.41
CA PHE A 427 -5.27 4.92 1.25
C PHE A 427 -4.63 4.56 -0.10
N PRO A 428 -5.07 5.10 -1.26
CA PRO A 428 -4.43 4.84 -2.53
C PRO A 428 -2.94 5.22 -2.55
N GLN A 429 -2.56 6.34 -1.92
CA GLN A 429 -1.16 6.78 -1.84
C GLN A 429 -0.30 5.90 -0.92
N GLU A 430 -0.84 5.46 0.22
CA GLU A 430 -0.11 4.63 1.18
C GLU A 430 -0.15 3.13 0.87
N ARG A 431 -0.89 2.73 -0.18
CA ARG A 431 -1.14 1.32 -0.52
C ARG A 431 0.14 0.50 -0.61
N ALA A 432 1.16 1.00 -1.28
CA ALA A 432 2.41 0.28 -1.48
C ALA A 432 3.11 -0.02 -0.14
N ILE A 433 3.18 0.98 0.75
CA ILE A 433 3.80 0.84 2.07
C ILE A 433 2.99 -0.15 2.91
N PHE A 434 1.66 0.02 2.94
CA PHE A 434 0.76 -0.84 3.67
C PHE A 434 0.84 -2.31 3.22
N MET A 435 0.86 -2.58 1.91
CA MET A 435 1.00 -3.94 1.39
C MET A 435 2.35 -4.56 1.76
N LYS A 436 3.45 -3.79 1.67
CA LYS A 436 4.78 -4.23 2.07
C LYS A 436 4.86 -4.58 3.55
N GLU A 437 4.40 -3.68 4.44
CA GLU A 437 4.44 -3.89 5.89
C GLU A 437 3.54 -5.06 6.33
N ARG A 438 2.39 -5.25 5.65
CA ARG A 438 1.48 -6.36 5.88
C ARG A 438 2.06 -7.70 5.44
N ALA A 439 2.74 -7.75 4.29
CA ALA A 439 3.43 -8.95 3.81
C ALA A 439 4.55 -9.39 4.78
N SER A 440 5.23 -8.43 5.39
CA SER A 440 6.25 -8.70 6.44
C SER A 440 5.65 -8.98 7.82
N GLY A 441 4.33 -8.82 7.99
CA GLY A 441 3.62 -9.14 9.23
C GLY A 441 4.01 -8.26 10.43
N MET A 442 4.34 -6.98 10.20
CA MET A 442 4.88 -6.09 11.23
C MET A 442 3.88 -5.68 12.32
N TYR A 443 2.61 -5.53 11.97
CA TYR A 443 1.56 -5.10 12.91
C TYR A 443 0.18 -5.64 12.54
N THR A 444 -0.76 -5.53 13.47
CA THR A 444 -2.16 -5.87 13.21
C THR A 444 -2.86 -4.79 12.38
N LEU A 445 -3.77 -5.21 11.49
CA LEU A 445 -4.56 -4.25 10.70
C LEU A 445 -5.33 -3.25 11.57
N SER A 446 -5.87 -3.74 12.70
CA SER A 446 -6.61 -2.94 13.67
C SER A 446 -5.77 -1.85 14.31
N SER A 447 -4.52 -2.14 14.70
CA SER A 447 -3.65 -1.15 15.35
C SER A 447 -3.25 -0.04 14.38
N TYR A 448 -2.95 -0.39 13.12
CA TYR A 448 -2.67 0.59 12.07
C TYR A 448 -3.88 1.48 11.76
N PHE A 449 -5.05 0.87 11.53
CA PHE A 449 -6.25 1.63 11.20
C PHE A 449 -6.64 2.60 12.33
N MET A 450 -6.59 2.15 13.58
CA MET A 450 -6.91 3.01 14.73
C MET A 450 -5.86 4.12 14.92
N ALA A 451 -4.56 3.79 14.80
CA ALA A 451 -3.49 4.78 14.89
C ALA A 451 -3.62 5.87 13.83
N ARG A 452 -4.06 5.49 12.63
CA ARG A 452 -4.32 6.43 11.55
C ARG A 452 -5.50 7.35 11.83
N ILE A 453 -6.64 6.81 12.29
CA ILE A 453 -7.82 7.62 12.63
C ILE A 453 -7.46 8.68 13.68
N ILE A 454 -6.75 8.28 14.73
CA ILE A 454 -6.40 9.17 15.83
C ILE A 454 -5.29 10.13 15.42
N GLY A 455 -4.37 9.71 14.54
CA GLY A 455 -3.30 10.56 14.01
C GLY A 455 -3.81 11.71 13.13
N ASP A 456 -4.93 11.53 12.43
CA ASP A 456 -5.53 12.55 11.56
C ASP A 456 -6.38 13.57 12.35
N LEU A 457 -6.88 13.18 13.53
CA LEU A 457 -7.84 13.95 14.32
C LEU A 457 -7.35 15.36 14.74
N PRO A 458 -6.14 15.57 15.28
CA PRO A 458 -5.72 16.92 15.70
C PRO A 458 -5.78 17.95 14.58
N MET A 459 -5.35 17.57 13.37
CA MET A 459 -5.31 18.48 12.22
C MET A 459 -6.70 18.78 11.67
N GLU A 460 -7.60 17.80 11.75
CA GLU A 460 -8.97 17.94 11.26
C GLU A 460 -9.88 18.69 12.22
N LEU A 461 -9.51 18.82 13.50
CA LEU A 461 -10.26 19.63 14.46
C LEU A 461 -9.78 21.08 14.50
N ILE A 462 -8.48 21.35 14.36
CA ILE A 462 -7.93 22.72 14.48
C ILE A 462 -8.45 23.64 13.37
N LEU A 463 -8.39 23.24 12.09
CA LEU A 463 -8.80 24.12 10.99
C LEU A 463 -10.29 24.53 11.02
N PRO A 464 -11.26 23.62 11.26
CA PRO A 464 -12.66 24.02 11.41
C PRO A 464 -12.92 24.88 12.64
N THR A 465 -12.19 24.68 13.75
CA THR A 465 -12.34 25.57 14.91
C THR A 465 -11.97 27.01 14.57
N VAL A 466 -10.85 27.22 13.87
CA VAL A 466 -10.41 28.56 13.46
C VAL A 466 -11.40 29.18 12.48
N PHE A 467 -11.86 28.42 11.48
CA PHE A 467 -12.84 28.88 10.51
C PHE A 467 -14.17 29.30 11.17
N LEU A 468 -14.68 28.48 12.10
CA LEU A 468 -15.94 28.78 12.78
C LEU A 468 -15.80 29.99 13.70
N VAL A 469 -14.70 30.11 14.45
CA VAL A 469 -14.46 31.28 15.32
C VAL A 469 -14.53 32.57 14.49
N VAL A 470 -13.82 32.65 13.36
CA VAL A 470 -13.83 33.85 12.51
C VAL A 470 -15.23 34.12 11.94
N THR A 471 -15.84 33.12 11.30
CA THR A 471 -17.13 33.30 10.62
C THR A 471 -18.30 33.55 11.58
N TYR A 472 -18.29 32.93 12.76
CA TYR A 472 -19.38 33.05 13.75
C TYR A 472 -19.51 34.46 14.30
N TRP A 473 -18.38 35.06 14.69
CA TRP A 473 -18.34 36.40 15.27
C TRP A 473 -18.53 37.48 14.20
N MET A 474 -17.95 37.32 13.00
CA MET A 474 -18.13 38.29 11.91
C MET A 474 -19.58 38.31 11.37
N ALA A 475 -20.24 37.15 11.31
CA ALA A 475 -21.61 37.05 10.81
C ALA A 475 -22.69 37.51 11.80
N GLY A 476 -22.35 37.71 13.08
CA GLY A 476 -23.34 38.09 14.09
C GLY A 476 -24.38 36.99 14.37
N LEU A 477 -23.96 35.72 14.37
CA LEU A 477 -24.79 34.59 14.82
C LEU A 477 -25.14 34.73 16.31
N LYS A 478 -26.03 33.88 16.82
CA LYS A 478 -26.56 33.98 18.19
C LYS A 478 -25.42 34.16 19.23
N PRO A 479 -25.34 35.27 19.98
CA PRO A 479 -24.17 35.60 20.83
C PRO A 479 -24.13 34.81 22.16
N ASP A 480 -24.64 33.58 22.16
CA ASP A 480 -24.75 32.70 23.32
C ASP A 480 -23.62 31.66 23.30
N LEU A 481 -22.89 31.55 24.41
CA LEU A 481 -21.75 30.64 24.54
C LEU A 481 -22.17 29.18 24.35
N VAL A 482 -23.36 28.81 24.83
CA VAL A 482 -23.91 27.45 24.66
C VAL A 482 -24.22 27.19 23.19
N ALA A 483 -24.78 28.16 22.48
CA ALA A 483 -25.07 28.03 21.05
C ALA A 483 -23.79 27.90 20.22
N PHE A 484 -22.74 28.67 20.55
CA PHE A 484 -21.43 28.56 19.91
C PHE A 484 -20.77 27.19 20.15
N LEU A 485 -20.78 26.69 21.38
CA LEU A 485 -20.20 25.38 21.68
C LEU A 485 -20.97 24.24 21.00
N LEU A 486 -22.30 24.34 20.92
CA LEU A 486 -23.14 23.37 20.21
C LEU A 486 -22.89 23.42 18.70
N THR A 487 -22.81 24.59 18.07
CA THR A 487 -22.46 24.68 16.64
C THR A 487 -21.07 24.16 16.36
N LEU A 488 -20.10 24.43 17.24
CA LEU A 488 -18.76 23.88 17.14
C LEU A 488 -18.78 22.35 17.22
N LEU A 489 -19.50 21.77 18.17
CA LEU A 489 -19.60 20.31 18.32
C LEU A 489 -20.25 19.65 17.10
N VAL A 490 -21.34 20.22 16.59
CA VAL A 490 -22.01 19.75 15.36
C VAL A 490 -21.05 19.82 14.18
N LEU A 491 -20.33 20.93 14.02
CA LEU A 491 -19.36 21.10 12.94
C LEU A 491 -18.23 20.08 13.01
N LEU A 492 -17.62 19.90 14.18
CA LEU A 492 -16.54 18.94 14.38
C LEU A 492 -17.00 17.50 14.11
N GLY A 493 -18.17 17.11 14.63
CA GLY A 493 -18.75 15.79 14.35
C GLY A 493 -19.01 15.58 12.86
N TYR A 494 -19.56 16.59 12.18
CA TYR A 494 -19.83 16.54 10.75
C TYR A 494 -18.56 16.40 9.89
N VAL A 495 -17.49 17.10 10.24
CA VAL A 495 -16.18 16.98 9.58
C VAL A 495 -15.66 15.54 9.67
N LEU A 496 -15.73 14.92 10.85
CA LEU A 496 -15.27 13.55 11.08
C LEU A 496 -16.10 12.50 10.31
N VAL A 497 -17.41 12.72 10.17
CA VAL A 497 -18.31 11.87 9.37
C VAL A 497 -17.97 11.99 7.88
N SER A 498 -17.80 13.21 7.39
CA SER A 498 -17.51 13.51 5.98
C SER A 498 -16.16 12.94 5.56
N GLN A 499 -15.12 13.14 6.38
CA GLN A 499 -13.83 12.48 6.20
C GLN A 499 -13.96 10.95 6.21
N GLY A 500 -14.79 10.38 7.09
CA GLY A 500 -15.06 8.95 7.14
C GLY A 500 -15.58 8.40 5.81
N LEU A 501 -16.49 9.11 5.16
CA LEU A 501 -17.01 8.76 3.84
C LEU A 501 -15.89 8.75 2.78
N GLY A 502 -15.05 9.79 2.76
CA GLY A 502 -13.91 9.85 1.84
C GLY A 502 -12.93 8.69 2.02
N LEU A 503 -12.59 8.35 3.27
CA LEU A 503 -11.75 7.21 3.61
C LEU A 503 -12.36 5.88 3.17
N ALA A 504 -13.67 5.72 3.32
CA ALA A 504 -14.35 4.49 2.96
C ALA A 504 -14.38 4.26 1.44
N LEU A 505 -14.64 5.31 0.66
CA LEU A 505 -14.59 5.26 -0.81
C LEU A 505 -13.16 5.07 -1.31
N GLY A 506 -12.17 5.75 -0.72
CA GLY A 506 -10.76 5.56 -1.03
C GLY A 506 -10.27 4.12 -0.77
N ALA A 507 -10.71 3.52 0.34
CA ALA A 507 -10.38 2.14 0.68
C ALA A 507 -11.08 1.09 -0.21
N LEU A 508 -12.27 1.39 -0.73
CA LEU A 508 -13.04 0.49 -1.60
C LEU A 508 -12.46 0.39 -3.00
N ILE A 509 -12.02 1.52 -3.56
CA ILE A 509 -11.62 1.63 -4.97
C ILE A 509 -10.11 1.41 -5.14
N MET A 510 -9.27 1.82 -4.18
CA MET A 510 -7.80 1.67 -4.22
C MET A 510 -7.13 2.24 -5.49
N ASP A 511 -7.80 3.19 -6.15
CA ASP A 511 -7.34 4.00 -7.27
C ASP A 511 -7.71 5.47 -7.01
N ALA A 512 -6.72 6.35 -7.03
CA ALA A 512 -6.90 7.76 -6.68
C ALA A 512 -7.80 8.53 -7.65
N LYS A 513 -7.72 8.24 -8.96
CA LYS A 513 -8.48 8.98 -9.99
C LYS A 513 -9.94 8.54 -10.01
N GLN A 514 -10.20 7.24 -9.90
CA GLN A 514 -11.57 6.72 -9.86
C GLN A 514 -12.27 7.05 -8.55
N ALA A 515 -11.54 7.04 -7.42
CA ALA A 515 -12.14 7.38 -6.14
C ALA A 515 -12.52 8.86 -6.06
N SER A 516 -11.69 9.76 -6.60
CA SER A 516 -12.00 11.20 -6.56
C SER A 516 -13.26 11.57 -7.36
N THR A 517 -13.47 10.96 -8.53
CA THR A 517 -14.68 11.20 -9.34
C THR A 517 -15.95 10.70 -8.64
N ILE A 518 -15.89 9.55 -7.95
CA ILE A 518 -17.04 9.02 -7.22
C ILE A 518 -17.36 9.90 -6.00
N VAL A 519 -16.34 10.41 -5.31
CA VAL A 519 -16.55 11.28 -4.15
C VAL A 519 -17.11 12.64 -4.56
N THR A 520 -16.67 13.23 -5.66
CA THR A 520 -17.25 14.49 -6.13
C THR A 520 -18.71 14.34 -6.56
N VAL A 521 -19.06 13.25 -7.25
CA VAL A 521 -20.45 12.96 -7.64
C VAL A 521 -21.35 12.71 -6.43
N THR A 522 -20.88 11.91 -5.46
CA THR A 522 -21.65 11.64 -4.22
C THR A 522 -21.83 12.90 -3.38
N MET A 523 -20.79 13.73 -3.26
CA MET A 523 -20.89 15.02 -2.58
C MET A 523 -21.83 15.99 -3.29
N LEU A 524 -21.80 16.05 -4.63
CA LEU A 524 -22.75 16.87 -5.40
C LEU A 524 -24.20 16.44 -5.14
N ALA A 525 -24.46 15.12 -5.10
CA ALA A 525 -25.78 14.60 -4.76
C ALA A 525 -26.20 14.98 -3.32
N PHE A 526 -25.27 14.96 -2.37
CA PHE A 526 -25.52 15.34 -0.97
C PHE A 526 -25.78 16.84 -0.79
N VAL A 527 -25.11 17.69 -1.57
CA VAL A 527 -25.35 19.14 -1.60
C VAL A 527 -26.74 19.43 -2.18
N LEU A 528 -27.11 18.83 -3.30
CA LEU A 528 -28.44 19.04 -3.91
C LEU A 528 -29.59 18.57 -3.00
N THR A 529 -29.39 17.48 -2.26
CA THR A 529 -30.38 16.92 -1.33
C THR A 529 -30.26 17.43 0.10
N GLY A 530 -29.37 18.41 0.35
CA GLY A 530 -29.07 18.95 1.68
C GLY A 530 -30.20 19.77 2.32
N GLY A 531 -31.29 20.04 1.59
CA GLY A 531 -32.50 20.70 2.11
C GLY A 531 -32.55 22.21 1.91
N TYR A 532 -31.50 22.84 1.38
CA TYR A 532 -31.48 24.27 1.03
C TYR A 532 -31.91 24.54 -0.42
N TYR A 533 -31.32 23.85 -1.40
CA TYR A 533 -31.64 24.09 -2.82
C TYR A 533 -32.95 23.45 -3.28
N VAL A 534 -33.22 22.21 -2.86
CA VAL A 534 -34.39 21.44 -3.29
C VAL A 534 -35.21 21.05 -2.07
N HIS A 535 -36.38 21.68 -1.91
CA HIS A 535 -37.32 21.38 -0.81
C HIS A 535 -38.24 20.20 -1.13
N LYS A 536 -38.70 20.05 -2.38
CA LYS A 536 -39.59 18.96 -2.82
C LYS A 536 -38.83 17.97 -3.70
N VAL A 537 -38.31 16.92 -3.09
CA VAL A 537 -37.66 15.81 -3.81
C VAL A 537 -38.74 14.82 -4.28
N PRO A 538 -38.71 14.36 -5.55
CA PRO A 538 -39.62 13.32 -6.02
C PRO A 538 -39.53 12.04 -5.17
N SER A 539 -40.65 11.34 -4.97
CA SER A 539 -40.72 10.16 -4.07
C SER A 539 -39.69 9.07 -4.41
N CYS A 540 -39.33 8.90 -5.68
CA CYS A 540 -38.29 7.94 -6.12
C CYS A 540 -36.88 8.30 -5.61
N MET A 541 -36.57 9.59 -5.42
CA MET A 541 -35.25 10.08 -4.97
C MET A 541 -35.24 10.53 -3.50
N ALA A 542 -36.37 10.43 -2.80
CA ALA A 542 -36.51 10.88 -1.41
C ALA A 542 -35.57 10.13 -0.44
N TRP A 543 -35.13 8.91 -0.77
CA TRP A 543 -34.18 8.15 0.05
C TRP A 543 -32.77 8.77 0.11
N ILE A 544 -32.35 9.48 -0.95
CA ILE A 544 -31.00 10.10 -1.03
C ILE A 544 -30.84 11.15 0.07
N LYS A 545 -31.92 11.87 0.38
CA LYS A 545 -31.99 12.84 1.47
C LYS A 545 -31.62 12.21 2.83
N TYR A 546 -32.06 10.98 3.08
CA TYR A 546 -31.75 10.26 4.33
C TYR A 546 -30.34 9.66 4.33
N ALA A 547 -29.72 9.48 3.17
CA ALA A 547 -28.32 9.08 3.05
C ALA A 547 -27.35 10.27 3.15
N SER A 548 -27.81 11.49 2.84
CA SER A 548 -27.01 12.71 2.84
C SER A 548 -26.59 13.12 4.25
N THR A 549 -25.28 13.19 4.49
CA THR A 549 -24.69 13.71 5.74
C THR A 549 -24.92 15.22 5.87
N THR A 550 -24.90 15.94 4.75
CA THR A 550 -25.14 17.39 4.68
C THR A 550 -26.54 17.75 5.17
N TYR A 551 -27.54 16.91 4.87
CA TYR A 551 -28.92 17.13 5.28
C TYR A 551 -29.08 17.18 6.81
N TYR A 552 -28.53 16.20 7.53
CA TYR A 552 -28.61 16.17 9.00
C TYR A 552 -27.79 17.27 9.66
N SER A 553 -26.61 17.58 9.13
CA SER A 553 -25.74 18.63 9.66
C SER A 553 -26.37 20.02 9.51
N TYR A 554 -26.86 20.35 8.32
CA TYR A 554 -27.55 21.61 8.05
C TYR A 554 -28.74 21.81 8.98
N LYS A 555 -29.56 20.77 9.16
CA LYS A 555 -30.69 20.80 10.09
C LYS A 555 -30.29 21.03 11.55
N LEU A 556 -29.20 20.41 12.00
CA LEU A 556 -28.68 20.64 13.34
C LEU A 556 -28.18 22.08 13.51
N PHE A 557 -27.52 22.66 12.50
CA PHE A 557 -27.12 24.07 12.54
C PHE A 557 -28.33 25.01 12.65
N VAL A 558 -29.37 24.77 11.87
CA VAL A 558 -30.62 25.56 11.93
C VAL A 558 -31.28 25.42 13.31
N ASN A 559 -31.36 24.20 13.84
CA ASN A 559 -31.95 23.95 15.15
C ASN A 559 -31.16 24.63 16.29
N VAL A 560 -29.83 24.57 16.28
CA VAL A 560 -29.01 25.23 17.32
C VAL A 560 -29.15 26.76 17.29
N GLN A 561 -29.26 27.35 16.09
CA GLN A 561 -29.36 28.81 15.96
C GLN A 561 -30.76 29.35 16.22
N TYR A 562 -31.80 28.64 15.77
CA TYR A 562 -33.19 29.13 15.78
C TYR A 562 -34.14 28.36 16.72
N GLY A 563 -33.71 27.23 17.28
CA GLY A 563 -34.49 26.37 18.20
C GLY A 563 -35.79 25.85 17.59
N ASP A 564 -36.83 25.72 18.43
CA ASP A 564 -38.23 25.41 18.04
C ASP A 564 -38.89 26.51 17.17
N GLY A 565 -38.17 27.58 16.78
CA GLY A 565 -38.76 28.71 16.05
C GLY A 565 -39.71 29.59 16.88
N LYS A 566 -39.95 29.27 18.16
CA LYS A 566 -40.87 30.02 19.06
C LYS A 566 -40.46 31.47 19.33
N LYS A 567 -39.16 31.79 19.23
CA LYS A 567 -38.66 33.17 19.36
C LYS A 567 -38.64 33.94 18.03
N VAL A 568 -38.70 33.22 16.91
CA VAL A 568 -38.49 33.75 15.54
C VAL A 568 -39.83 33.98 14.84
N SER A 569 -40.84 33.15 15.12
CA SER A 569 -42.22 33.32 14.65
C SER A 569 -42.84 34.69 14.96
N PRO A 570 -42.63 35.34 16.13
CA PRO A 570 -43.18 36.67 16.40
C PRO A 570 -42.40 37.78 15.69
N LEU A 571 -41.08 37.61 15.51
CA LEU A 571 -40.17 38.59 14.88
C LEU A 571 -40.38 38.72 13.36
N LEU A 572 -40.95 37.69 12.72
CA LEU A 572 -41.30 37.67 11.28
C LEU A 572 -42.76 38.03 11.00
N GLY A 573 -43.54 38.36 12.03
CA GLY A 573 -44.98 38.63 11.88
C GLY A 573 -45.83 37.39 11.56
N CYS A 574 -45.33 36.18 11.84
CA CYS A 574 -46.09 34.94 11.65
C CYS A 574 -47.05 34.73 12.82
N SER A 575 -48.25 35.34 12.75
CA SER A 575 -49.35 35.04 13.67
C SER A 575 -49.93 33.65 13.40
N HIS A 576 -50.37 32.97 14.45
CA HIS A 576 -50.82 31.58 14.52
C HIS A 576 -52.03 31.22 13.62
N ARG A 577 -52.52 32.14 12.79
CA ARG A 577 -53.59 31.94 11.81
C ARG A 577 -53.30 32.72 10.53
N GLY A 578 -52.81 32.02 9.52
CA GLY A 578 -53.13 32.32 8.12
C GLY A 578 -52.42 33.50 7.45
N SER A 579 -51.20 33.89 7.85
CA SER A 579 -50.40 34.83 7.05
C SER A 579 -49.60 34.08 5.97
N SER A 580 -49.94 34.30 4.70
CA SER A 580 -49.31 33.69 3.53
C SER A 580 -48.04 34.43 3.09
N THR A 581 -47.10 34.68 4.00
CA THR A 581 -45.75 35.11 3.60
C THR A 581 -44.88 33.86 3.40
N VAL A 582 -44.00 33.90 2.40
CA VAL A 582 -43.09 32.79 2.05
C VAL A 582 -42.24 32.37 3.27
N SER A 583 -41.90 33.33 4.16
CA SER A 583 -41.19 33.07 5.42
C SER A 583 -41.98 32.24 6.44
N CYS A 584 -43.31 32.32 6.52
CA CYS A 584 -44.07 31.55 7.52
C CYS A 584 -44.27 30.08 7.09
N LYS A 585 -44.45 29.80 5.80
CA LYS A 585 -44.49 28.42 5.27
C LYS A 585 -43.15 27.70 5.44
N PHE A 586 -42.04 28.43 5.41
CA PHE A 586 -40.69 27.93 5.65
C PHE A 586 -40.49 27.46 7.10
N ILE A 587 -41.03 28.19 8.10
CA ILE A 587 -41.02 27.76 9.50
C ILE A 587 -41.80 26.46 9.68
N ASP A 588 -42.98 26.34 9.08
CA ASP A 588 -43.79 25.12 9.21
C ASP A 588 -43.20 23.90 8.47
N GLN A 589 -42.52 24.09 7.34
CA GLN A 589 -41.96 22.97 6.55
C GLN A 589 -40.53 22.56 6.95
N ASP A 590 -39.64 23.52 7.24
CA ASP A 590 -38.24 23.24 7.57
C ASP A 590 -37.97 23.23 9.09
N ILE A 591 -38.80 23.91 9.90
CA ILE A 591 -38.68 23.94 11.38
C ILE A 591 -39.69 23.01 12.08
N ALA A 592 -40.95 22.89 11.63
CA ALA A 592 -41.97 22.09 12.33
C ALA A 592 -42.08 20.61 11.88
N GLY A 593 -41.71 20.27 10.64
CA GLY A 593 -41.69 18.88 10.13
C GLY A 593 -40.48 18.04 10.61
N GLN A 594 -39.88 18.38 11.75
CA GLN A 594 -38.54 17.93 12.12
C GLN A 594 -38.46 16.47 12.61
N ILE A 595 -37.45 15.78 12.08
CA ILE A 595 -36.77 14.68 12.76
C ILE A 595 -36.19 15.26 14.06
N ARG A 596 -36.43 14.60 15.20
CA ARG A 596 -35.89 15.03 16.50
C ARG A 596 -34.37 15.29 16.39
N PRO A 597 -33.83 16.37 16.99
CA PRO A 597 -32.39 16.68 16.92
C PRO A 597 -31.54 15.51 17.45
N GLU A 598 -32.01 14.84 18.51
CA GLU A 598 -31.41 13.63 19.07
C GLU A 598 -31.27 12.50 18.04
N LEU A 599 -32.29 12.30 17.19
CA LEU A 599 -32.26 11.28 16.14
C LEU A 599 -31.25 11.65 15.06
N SER A 600 -31.12 12.94 14.73
CA SER A 600 -30.15 13.43 13.73
C SER A 600 -28.71 13.23 14.22
N VAL A 601 -28.44 13.50 15.50
CA VAL A 601 -27.14 13.22 16.13
C VAL A 601 -26.87 11.70 16.15
N GLY A 602 -27.86 10.89 16.53
CA GLY A 602 -27.75 9.43 16.51
C GLY A 602 -27.42 8.87 15.13
N ILE A 603 -28.06 9.39 14.08
CA ILE A 603 -27.77 9.00 12.68
C ILE A 603 -26.36 9.42 12.27
N LEU A 604 -25.89 10.62 12.62
CA LEU A 604 -24.52 11.04 12.32
C LEU A 604 -23.48 10.16 13.01
N ILE A 605 -23.71 9.75 14.27
CA ILE A 605 -22.84 8.81 14.99
C ILE A 605 -22.87 7.42 14.31
N LEU A 606 -24.04 6.95 13.89
CA LEU A 606 -24.17 5.68 13.17
C LEU A 606 -23.44 5.73 11.82
N MET A 607 -23.56 6.83 11.07
CA MET A 607 -22.82 7.04 9.82
C MET A 607 -21.31 7.11 10.07
N PHE A 608 -20.87 7.78 11.13
CA PHE A 608 -19.47 7.84 11.53
C PHE A 608 -18.89 6.42 11.73
N ILE A 609 -19.57 5.60 12.55
CA ILE A 609 -19.14 4.21 12.80
C ILE A 609 -19.23 3.37 11.52
N GLY A 610 -20.32 3.51 10.77
CA GLY A 610 -20.57 2.77 9.53
C GLY A 610 -19.49 2.99 8.47
N TYR A 611 -19.13 4.25 8.20
CA TYR A 611 -18.09 4.57 7.22
C TYR A 611 -16.71 4.06 7.64
N ARG A 612 -16.35 4.17 8.93
CA ARG A 612 -15.07 3.64 9.44
C ARG A 612 -15.02 2.11 9.39
N LEU A 613 -16.12 1.44 9.72
CA LEU A 613 -16.23 -0.01 9.63
C LEU A 613 -16.15 -0.48 8.18
N MET A 614 -16.79 0.24 7.25
CA MET A 614 -16.70 -0.03 5.82
C MET A 614 -15.26 0.10 5.30
N ALA A 615 -14.55 1.17 5.68
CA ALA A 615 -13.14 1.35 5.35
C ALA A 615 -12.27 0.21 5.90
N TYR A 616 -12.48 -0.18 7.17
CA TYR A 616 -11.76 -1.28 7.79
C TYR A 616 -12.01 -2.63 7.09
N LEU A 617 -13.27 -2.94 6.76
CA LEU A 617 -13.63 -4.17 6.05
C LEU A 617 -13.04 -4.19 4.63
N ALA A 618 -13.03 -3.06 3.94
CA ALA A 618 -12.39 -2.94 2.63
C ALA A 618 -10.88 -3.24 2.72
N LEU A 619 -10.17 -2.65 3.68
CA LEU A 619 -8.75 -2.93 3.95
C LEU A 619 -8.48 -4.36 4.40
N ARG A 620 -9.45 -5.01 5.07
CA ARG A 620 -9.33 -6.41 5.47
C ARG A 620 -9.46 -7.36 4.29
N ARG A 621 -10.32 -7.03 3.31
CA ARG A 621 -10.54 -7.83 2.09
C ARG A 621 -9.34 -7.82 1.15
N ILE A 622 -8.53 -6.76 1.19
CA ILE A 622 -7.28 -6.70 0.44
C ILE A 622 -6.32 -7.73 1.03
N LYS A 623 -6.24 -8.88 0.36
CA LYS A 623 -5.25 -9.92 0.66
C LYS A 623 -3.89 -9.37 0.23
N GLY A 624 -2.97 -9.30 1.20
CA GLY A 624 -1.56 -9.00 0.97
C GLY A 624 -0.87 -10.10 0.20
#